data_AF-A0A9P0FPR2-F1
#
_entry.id   AF-A0A9P0FPR2-F1
#
_cell.length_a   1.000
_cell.length_b   1.000
_cell.length_c   1.000
_cell.angle_alpha   90.00
_cell.angle_beta   90.00
_cell.angle_gamma   90.00
#
_symmetry.space_group_name_H-M   'P 1'
#
loop_
_entity.id
_entity.type
_entity.pdbx_description
1 polymer ?
#
loop_
_entity_poly.entity_id
_entity_poly.type
_entity_poly.pdbx_seq_one_letter_code
_entity_poly.pdbx_strand_id
1 'polypeptide(L)'
;MNSQVLVAFFGVILALVKNGDALQCWKCSSEMDVTCRDYFNVTKIMQTRRYFDNINYGNRQQQPITNDPHLELCDDRFTTSYDKTNVCLKTIHTTPNGMQVVNRKCMLVNKDLKSGACPQELTQRGQSLDYCLTCNYDGCNAATGLKTTLLSSLIPVALMLFFRK
;
A
#
# COMPACT_ATOMS: atom_id res chain seq x y z
N MET A 1 42.58 -6.82 0.31
CA MET A 1 41.23 -6.69 -0.28
C MET A 1 41.06 -5.23 -0.67
N ASN A 2 40.87 -4.92 -1.96
CA ASN A 2 40.87 -3.53 -2.45
C ASN A 2 39.72 -2.73 -1.82
N SER A 3 39.97 -1.50 -1.38
CA SER A 3 38.94 -0.62 -0.77
C SER A 3 37.71 -0.46 -1.66
N GLN A 4 37.92 -0.42 -2.98
CA GLN A 4 36.88 -0.40 -4.03
C GLN A 4 35.93 -1.62 -3.95
N VAL A 5 36.48 -2.81 -3.70
CA VAL A 5 35.70 -4.06 -3.59
C VAL A 5 34.88 -4.07 -2.29
N LEU A 6 35.44 -3.55 -1.19
CA LEU A 6 34.73 -3.38 0.07
C LEU A 6 33.57 -2.39 -0.06
N VAL A 7 33.77 -1.25 -0.71
CA VAL A 7 32.72 -0.25 -0.94
C VAL A 7 31.60 -0.81 -1.82
N ALA A 8 31.94 -1.52 -2.91
CA ALA A 8 30.94 -2.15 -3.76
C ALA A 8 30.15 -3.24 -3.00
N PHE A 9 30.83 -4.06 -2.21
CA PHE A 9 30.21 -5.11 -1.42
C PHE A 9 29.24 -4.55 -0.37
N PHE A 10 29.66 -3.56 0.42
CA PHE A 10 28.79 -2.91 1.40
C PHE A 10 27.67 -2.09 0.74
N GLY A 11 27.92 -1.44 -0.40
CA GLY A 11 26.90 -0.74 -1.17
C GLY A 11 25.81 -1.67 -1.70
N VAL A 12 26.19 -2.87 -2.17
CA VAL A 12 25.22 -3.91 -2.58
C VAL A 12 24.45 -4.44 -1.37
N ILE A 13 25.12 -4.72 -0.25
CA ILE A 13 24.43 -5.16 0.98
C ILE A 13 23.40 -4.13 1.44
N LEU A 14 23.78 -2.85 1.52
CA LEU A 14 22.88 -1.76 1.93
C LEU A 14 21.71 -1.58 0.96
N ALA A 15 21.93 -1.77 -0.35
CA ALA A 15 20.86 -1.75 -1.35
C ALA A 15 19.91 -2.97 -1.24
N LEU A 16 20.36 -4.06 -0.61
CA LEU A 16 19.55 -5.26 -0.38
C LEU A 16 18.86 -5.26 1.00
N VAL A 17 19.24 -4.36 1.92
CA VAL A 17 18.52 -4.18 3.19
C VAL A 17 17.13 -3.64 2.91
N LYS A 18 16.12 -4.46 3.18
CA LYS A 18 14.72 -4.00 3.21
C LYS A 18 14.46 -3.38 4.58
N ASN A 19 14.08 -2.10 4.61
CA ASN A 19 13.55 -1.50 5.83
C ASN A 19 12.25 -2.22 6.22
N GLY A 20 12.12 -2.58 7.49
CA GLY A 20 10.94 -3.25 8.04
C GLY A 20 9.91 -2.24 8.51
N ASP A 21 9.39 -1.42 7.59
CA ASP A 21 8.26 -0.56 7.90
C ASP A 21 6.96 -1.38 7.90
N ALA A 22 6.03 -1.04 8.79
CA ALA A 22 4.71 -1.66 8.76
C ALA A 22 3.96 -1.22 7.50
N LEU A 23 3.31 -2.18 6.84
CA LEU A 23 2.58 -1.97 5.58
C LEU A 23 1.59 -0.81 5.71
N GLN A 24 1.57 0.09 4.74
CA GLN A 24 0.57 1.17 4.65
C GLN A 24 -0.39 0.93 3.50
N CYS A 25 -1.69 1.01 3.76
CA CYS A 25 -2.72 0.77 2.75
C CYS A 25 -3.67 1.94 2.64
N TRP A 26 -4.24 2.14 1.45
CA TRP A 26 -5.35 3.07 1.31
C TRP A 26 -6.58 2.52 2.03
N LYS A 27 -7.24 3.36 2.82
CA LYS A 27 -8.53 3.09 3.45
C LYS A 27 -9.57 4.08 2.97
N CYS A 28 -10.65 3.53 2.42
CA CYS A 28 -11.85 4.29 2.06
C CYS A 28 -12.97 3.37 1.56
N SER A 29 -14.18 3.92 1.47
CA SER A 29 -15.32 3.35 0.75
C SER A 29 -15.88 4.38 -0.22
N SER A 30 -16.18 3.97 -1.46
CA SER A 30 -16.80 4.86 -2.44
C SER A 30 -18.28 5.15 -2.19
N GLU A 31 -18.87 4.49 -1.20
CA GLU A 31 -20.20 4.79 -0.68
C GLU A 31 -20.17 6.04 0.22
N MET A 32 -19.09 6.20 0.99
CA MET A 32 -18.89 7.34 1.90
C MET A 32 -18.22 8.52 1.20
N ASP A 33 -17.25 8.25 0.32
CA ASP A 33 -16.51 9.28 -0.42
C ASP A 33 -16.28 8.87 -1.88
N VAL A 34 -16.85 9.63 -2.81
CA VAL A 34 -16.74 9.40 -4.27
C VAL A 34 -15.31 9.40 -4.80
N THR A 35 -14.36 10.02 -4.11
CA THR A 35 -12.94 10.01 -4.47
C THR A 35 -12.29 8.64 -4.25
N CYS A 36 -12.92 7.76 -3.49
CA CYS A 36 -12.55 6.34 -3.35
C CYS A 36 -12.99 5.48 -4.56
N ARG A 37 -13.57 6.03 -5.63
CA ARG A 37 -13.85 5.24 -6.83
C ARG A 37 -12.56 4.75 -7.50
N ASP A 38 -12.70 3.97 -8.57
CA ASP A 38 -11.52 3.36 -9.20
C ASP A 38 -10.67 4.34 -10.02
N TYR A 39 -11.24 5.50 -10.39
CA TYR A 39 -10.47 6.66 -10.81
C TYR A 39 -9.76 7.28 -9.59
N PHE A 40 -8.72 6.59 -9.13
CA PHE A 40 -8.06 6.88 -7.86
C PHE A 40 -6.83 7.78 -8.07
N ASN A 41 -7.06 9.09 -8.11
CA ASN A 41 -6.00 10.07 -8.30
C ASN A 41 -5.28 10.37 -6.98
N VAL A 42 -4.27 9.56 -6.68
CA VAL A 42 -3.43 9.67 -5.47
C VAL A 42 -2.87 11.07 -5.29
N THR A 43 -2.35 11.68 -6.36
CA THR A 43 -1.75 13.03 -6.30
C THR A 43 -2.76 14.06 -5.81
N LYS A 44 -3.96 14.05 -6.37
CA LYS A 44 -5.04 14.97 -5.97
C LYS A 44 -5.48 14.73 -4.53
N ILE A 45 -5.67 13.47 -4.15
CA ILE A 45 -6.06 13.10 -2.77
C ILE A 45 -5.03 13.63 -1.76
N MET A 46 -3.74 13.39 -2.00
CA MET A 46 -2.67 13.86 -1.12
C MET A 46 -2.57 15.39 -1.05
N GLN A 47 -2.78 16.09 -2.17
CA GLN A 47 -2.81 17.55 -2.19
C GLN A 47 -3.97 18.11 -1.34
N THR A 48 -5.17 17.57 -1.53
CA THR A 48 -6.37 17.95 -0.77
C THR A 48 -6.17 17.73 0.72
N ARG A 49 -5.61 16.57 1.12
CA ARG A 49 -5.34 16.27 2.52
C ARG A 49 -4.38 17.25 3.15
N ARG A 50 -3.24 17.53 2.50
CA ARG A 50 -2.26 18.52 2.97
C ARG A 50 -2.88 19.90 3.17
N TYR A 51 -3.77 20.29 2.27
CA TYR A 51 -4.49 21.56 2.40
C TYR A 51 -5.34 21.61 3.68
N PHE A 52 -6.11 20.55 3.97
CA PHE A 52 -6.92 20.47 5.18
C PHE A 52 -6.09 20.33 6.48
N ASP A 53 -4.99 19.60 6.43
CA ASP A 53 -4.07 19.47 7.58
C ASP A 53 -3.46 20.82 7.96
N ASN A 54 -3.09 21.63 6.96
CA ASN A 54 -2.56 22.98 7.18
C ASN A 54 -3.59 23.92 7.83
N ILE A 55 -4.87 23.80 7.47
CA ILE A 55 -5.94 24.62 8.05
C ILE A 55 -6.20 24.25 9.51
N ASN A 56 -6.10 22.96 9.85
CA ASN A 56 -6.44 22.44 11.18
C ASN A 56 -5.26 22.42 12.18
N TYR A 57 -4.11 23.03 11.85
CA TYR A 57 -2.87 22.98 12.62
C TYR A 57 -2.95 23.56 14.07
N GLY A 58 -4.12 24.07 14.50
CA GLY A 58 -4.37 24.58 15.85
C GLY A 58 -5.30 23.75 16.75
N ASN A 59 -6.11 22.82 16.20
CA ASN A 59 -7.16 22.12 16.96
C ASN A 59 -6.85 20.63 17.08
N ARG A 60 -5.93 20.28 17.99
CA ARG A 60 -5.50 18.89 18.28
C ARG A 60 -6.48 18.12 19.18
N GLN A 61 -7.77 18.07 18.85
CA GLN A 61 -8.66 17.16 19.55
C GLN A 61 -9.53 16.38 18.57
N GLN A 62 -9.49 15.06 18.75
CA GLN A 62 -10.18 14.00 18.03
C GLN A 62 -9.62 13.72 16.63
N GLN A 63 -9.07 12.50 16.48
CA GLN A 63 -8.89 11.90 15.16
C GLN A 63 -10.26 11.98 14.47
N PRO A 64 -10.42 12.79 13.40
CA PRO A 64 -11.68 12.81 12.69
C PRO A 64 -11.92 11.39 12.18
N ILE A 65 -13.18 10.95 12.17
CA ILE A 65 -13.56 9.80 11.35
C ILE A 65 -13.31 10.23 9.91
N THR A 66 -12.10 10.00 9.41
CA THR A 66 -11.67 10.36 8.05
C THR A 66 -12.29 9.36 7.10
N ASN A 67 -13.44 9.74 6.54
CA ASN A 67 -14.09 8.99 5.47
C ASN A 67 -13.39 9.23 4.12
N ASP A 68 -12.54 10.25 4.03
CA ASP A 68 -11.72 10.55 2.86
C ASP A 68 -10.64 9.49 2.67
N PRO A 69 -10.22 9.21 1.42
CA PRO A 69 -9.13 8.29 1.16
C PRO A 69 -7.83 8.74 1.79
N HIS A 70 -7.28 7.87 2.65
CA HIS A 70 -6.00 8.10 3.31
C HIS A 70 -5.17 6.83 3.35
N LEU A 71 -3.85 6.98 3.39
CA LEU A 71 -2.96 5.90 3.81
C LEU A 71 -3.10 5.74 5.33
N GLU A 72 -3.38 4.53 5.76
CA GLU A 72 -3.30 4.10 7.15
C GLU A 72 -2.20 3.04 7.30
N LEU A 73 -1.59 2.99 8.49
CA LEU A 73 -0.68 1.93 8.86
C LEU A 73 -1.51 0.68 9.20
N CYS A 74 -1.17 -0.46 8.60
CA CYS A 74 -1.71 -1.76 8.99
C CYS A 74 -1.02 -2.24 10.26
N ASP A 75 -1.31 -1.57 11.38
CA ASP A 75 -0.92 -1.97 12.72
C ASP A 75 -2.15 -2.51 13.46
N ASP A 76 -2.77 -3.52 12.85
CA ASP A 76 -3.71 -4.34 13.59
C ASP A 76 -2.89 -5.16 14.60
N ARG A 77 -3.07 -4.85 15.89
CA ARG A 77 -2.37 -5.44 17.06
C ARG A 77 -2.65 -6.94 17.28
N PHE A 78 -2.80 -7.73 16.23
CA PHE A 78 -2.92 -9.19 16.26
C PHE A 78 -1.56 -9.88 16.19
N THR A 79 -0.59 -9.37 16.97
CA THR A 79 0.80 -9.85 17.01
C THR A 79 0.96 -11.29 17.52
N THR A 80 -0.13 -11.97 17.88
CA THR A 80 -0.13 -13.32 18.45
C THR A 80 -0.42 -14.43 17.44
N SER A 81 -0.88 -14.13 16.22
CA SER A 81 -1.16 -15.17 15.22
C SER A 81 0.01 -15.37 14.25
N TYR A 82 0.82 -16.40 14.50
CA TYR A 82 2.02 -16.73 13.72
C TYR A 82 1.72 -17.01 12.24
N ASP A 83 0.52 -17.47 11.91
CA ASP A 83 0.06 -17.84 10.57
C ASP A 83 -0.56 -16.68 9.78
N LYS A 84 -0.59 -15.47 10.36
CA LYS A 84 -1.26 -14.31 9.76
C LYS A 84 -0.28 -13.25 9.27
N THR A 85 -0.72 -12.45 8.28
CA THR A 85 0.01 -11.31 7.74
C THR A 85 -0.94 -10.22 7.26
N ASN A 86 -0.51 -8.96 7.34
CA ASN A 86 -1.26 -7.82 6.86
C ASN A 86 -1.11 -7.67 5.34
N VAL A 87 -2.22 -7.43 4.66
CA VAL A 87 -2.26 -7.11 3.23
C VAL A 87 -3.15 -5.91 2.98
N CYS A 88 -2.88 -5.17 1.91
CA CYS A 88 -3.84 -4.23 1.38
C CYS A 88 -4.87 -4.99 0.55
N LEU A 89 -6.15 -4.73 0.81
CA LEU A 89 -7.26 -5.28 0.07
C LEU A 89 -7.93 -4.18 -0.76
N LYS A 90 -8.33 -4.53 -1.99
CA LYS A 90 -9.29 -3.78 -2.80
C LYS A 90 -10.43 -4.72 -3.18
N THR A 91 -11.67 -4.30 -2.94
CA THR A 91 -12.85 -4.99 -3.44
C THR A 91 -13.77 -4.05 -4.22
N ILE A 92 -14.51 -4.60 -5.16
CA ILE A 92 -15.60 -3.91 -5.87
C ILE A 92 -16.80 -4.83 -5.83
N HIS A 93 -17.98 -4.28 -5.54
CA HIS A 93 -19.24 -4.98 -5.68
C HIS A 93 -20.29 -4.04 -6.27
N THR A 94 -21.22 -4.62 -7.00
CA THR A 94 -22.38 -3.91 -7.56
C THR A 94 -23.56 -4.08 -6.61
N THR A 95 -24.08 -2.97 -6.12
CA THR A 95 -25.29 -2.95 -5.28
C THR A 95 -26.54 -3.28 -6.11
N PRO A 96 -27.68 -3.64 -5.49
CA PRO A 96 -28.91 -4.01 -6.21
C PRO A 96 -29.46 -2.93 -7.16
N ASN A 97 -29.10 -1.65 -6.92
CA ASN A 97 -29.44 -0.52 -7.80
C ASN A 97 -28.44 -0.32 -8.97
N GLY A 98 -27.48 -1.22 -9.16
CA GLY A 98 -26.48 -1.16 -10.24
C GLY A 98 -25.28 -0.24 -9.97
N MET A 99 -25.12 0.29 -8.75
CA MET A 99 -23.98 1.15 -8.41
C MET A 99 -22.76 0.32 -8.00
N GLN A 100 -21.59 0.64 -8.57
CA GLN A 100 -20.34 0.02 -8.15
C GLN A 100 -19.79 0.70 -6.89
N VAL A 101 -19.53 -0.10 -5.87
CA VAL A 101 -18.95 0.32 -4.60
C VAL A 101 -17.56 -0.29 -4.46
N VAL A 102 -16.56 0.59 -4.39
CA VAL A 102 -15.14 0.26 -4.19
C VAL A 102 -14.79 0.40 -2.72
N ASN A 103 -14.18 -0.63 -2.15
CA ASN A 103 -13.66 -0.59 -0.78
C ASN A 103 -12.16 -0.89 -0.78
N ARG A 104 -11.42 -0.12 0.04
CA ARG A 104 -9.99 -0.30 0.27
C ARG A 104 -9.73 -0.30 1.78
N LYS A 105 -8.91 -1.23 2.25
CA LYS A 105 -8.55 -1.37 3.67
C LYS A 105 -7.33 -2.25 3.89
N CYS A 106 -6.76 -2.19 5.09
CA CYS A 106 -5.95 -3.27 5.63
C CYS A 106 -6.81 -4.52 5.90
N MET A 107 -6.24 -5.71 5.71
CA MET A 107 -6.84 -6.97 6.12
C MET A 107 -5.76 -7.94 6.59
N LEU A 108 -6.05 -8.65 7.68
CA LEU A 108 -5.25 -9.75 8.16
C LEU A 108 -5.67 -11.05 7.44
N VAL A 109 -4.71 -11.72 6.79
CA VAL A 109 -4.95 -12.95 6.01
C VAL A 109 -3.96 -14.04 6.41
N ASN A 110 -4.22 -15.29 6.03
CA ASN A 110 -3.23 -16.37 6.16
C ASN A 110 -1.99 -16.09 5.32
N LYS A 111 -0.80 -16.40 5.85
CA LYS A 111 0.48 -16.28 5.13
C LYS A 111 0.53 -17.11 3.84
N ASP A 112 -0.24 -18.18 3.78
CA ASP A 112 -0.34 -19.05 2.59
C ASP A 112 -1.17 -18.40 1.46
N LEU A 113 -1.87 -17.30 1.73
CA LEU A 113 -2.61 -16.56 0.71
C LEU A 113 -1.61 -15.91 -0.25
N LYS A 114 -1.64 -16.36 -1.52
CA LYS A 114 -0.83 -15.77 -2.59
C LYS A 114 -1.24 -14.32 -2.81
N SER A 115 -0.27 -13.41 -2.96
CA SER A 115 -0.54 -12.03 -3.36
C SER A 115 -1.36 -12.03 -4.66
N GLY A 116 -2.40 -11.21 -4.71
CA GLY A 116 -3.36 -11.17 -5.81
C GLY A 116 -4.61 -12.03 -5.60
N ALA A 117 -4.57 -13.00 -4.68
CA ALA A 117 -5.71 -13.85 -4.39
C ALA A 117 -6.74 -13.14 -3.49
N CYS A 118 -8.01 -13.54 -3.62
CA CYS A 118 -9.07 -13.06 -2.75
C CYS A 118 -9.17 -13.94 -1.47
N PRO A 119 -9.26 -13.34 -0.26
CA PRO A 119 -9.45 -14.06 0.98
C PRO A 119 -10.74 -14.89 0.98
N GLN A 120 -10.68 -16.12 1.50
CA GLN A 120 -11.81 -17.05 1.51
C GLN A 120 -12.97 -16.56 2.40
N GLU A 121 -12.66 -15.77 3.43
CA GLU A 121 -13.65 -15.21 4.36
C GLU A 121 -14.61 -14.23 3.65
N LEU A 122 -14.20 -13.66 2.51
CA LEU A 122 -15.02 -12.75 1.71
C LEU A 122 -15.91 -13.51 0.74
N THR A 123 -15.42 -14.61 0.17
CA THR A 123 -16.22 -15.45 -0.75
C THR A 123 -17.23 -16.32 -0.01
N GLN A 124 -16.94 -16.75 1.22
CA GLN A 124 -17.85 -17.58 2.03
C GLN A 124 -19.05 -16.82 2.61
N ARG A 125 -18.96 -15.49 2.79
CA ARG A 125 -20.07 -14.67 3.30
C ARG A 125 -21.17 -14.37 2.27
N GLY A 126 -21.09 -14.94 1.07
CA GLY A 126 -22.07 -14.69 0.01
C GLY A 126 -22.06 -13.25 -0.53
N GLN A 127 -20.97 -12.49 -0.30
CA GLN A 127 -20.81 -11.19 -0.94
C GLN A 127 -20.45 -11.42 -2.41
N SER A 128 -21.34 -11.03 -3.33
CA SER A 128 -21.04 -11.00 -4.77
C SER A 128 -20.04 -9.87 -5.03
N LEU A 129 -18.76 -10.22 -5.06
CA LEU A 129 -17.68 -9.30 -5.42
C LEU A 129 -17.43 -9.38 -6.92
N ASP A 130 -17.52 -8.24 -7.60
CA ASP A 130 -17.11 -8.12 -9.01
C ASP A 130 -15.60 -8.12 -9.15
N TYR A 131 -14.89 -7.67 -8.11
CA TYR A 131 -13.44 -7.62 -8.06
C TYR A 131 -12.94 -7.79 -6.63
N CYS A 132 -11.83 -8.50 -6.48
CA CYS A 132 -11.14 -8.67 -5.21
C CYS A 132 -9.65 -8.92 -5.47
N LEU A 133 -8.77 -8.13 -4.84
CA LEU A 133 -7.33 -8.31 -4.95
C LEU A 133 -6.62 -7.91 -3.66
N THR A 134 -5.64 -8.73 -3.26
CA THR A 134 -4.71 -8.46 -2.17
C THR A 134 -3.32 -8.13 -2.68
N CYS A 135 -2.57 -7.31 -1.94
CA CYS A 135 -1.17 -6.99 -2.23
C CYS A 135 -0.42 -6.60 -0.95
N ASN A 136 0.91 -6.64 -0.99
CA ASN A 136 1.77 -6.56 0.21
C ASN A 136 2.90 -5.52 0.09
N TYR A 137 2.63 -4.38 -0.55
CA TYR A 137 3.54 -3.23 -0.59
C TYR A 137 2.75 -1.94 -0.38
N ASP A 138 3.41 -0.88 0.07
CA ASP A 138 2.72 0.34 0.48
C ASP A 138 1.89 0.95 -0.64
N GLY A 139 0.65 1.31 -0.31
CA GLY A 139 -0.29 1.96 -1.22
C GLY A 139 -0.70 1.10 -2.43
N CYS A 140 -0.38 -0.20 -2.45
CA CYS A 140 -0.59 -1.08 -3.61
C CYS A 140 -2.05 -1.26 -4.03
N ASN A 141 -2.99 -0.97 -3.13
CA ASN A 141 -4.43 -0.98 -3.42
C ASN A 141 -4.94 0.33 -4.04
N ALA A 142 -4.06 1.32 -4.28
CA ALA A 142 -4.31 2.37 -5.26
C ALA A 142 -4.38 1.78 -6.67
N ALA A 143 -5.22 2.34 -7.54
CA ALA A 143 -5.47 1.81 -8.89
C ALA A 143 -4.25 1.86 -9.86
N THR A 144 -3.04 2.15 -9.38
CA THR A 144 -1.86 2.41 -10.22
C THR A 144 -0.82 1.30 -10.10
N GLY A 145 -0.91 0.31 -11.00
CA GLY A 145 0.04 -0.79 -11.15
C GLY A 145 1.28 -0.44 -11.98
N LEU A 146 1.99 0.66 -11.68
CA LEU A 146 3.30 0.91 -12.28
C LEU A 146 4.40 0.59 -11.28
N LYS A 147 4.96 -0.62 -11.41
CA LYS A 147 6.13 -1.09 -10.67
C LYS A 147 7.38 -0.33 -11.13
N THR A 148 7.58 0.89 -10.63
CA THR A 148 8.83 1.63 -10.79
C THR A 148 9.87 1.10 -9.80
N THR A 149 10.53 -0.01 -10.13
CA THR A 149 11.65 -0.54 -9.29
C THR A 149 12.82 -1.09 -10.09
N LEU A 150 12.87 -0.85 -11.41
CA LEU A 150 13.96 -1.36 -12.26
C LEU A 150 15.14 -0.40 -12.44
N LEU A 151 15.05 0.86 -11.99
CA LEU A 151 16.08 1.87 -12.26
C LEU A 151 17.14 2.03 -11.14
N SER A 152 16.84 1.60 -9.91
CA SER A 152 17.73 1.80 -8.76
C SER A 152 18.92 0.82 -8.71
N SER A 153 18.92 -0.26 -9.49
CA SER A 153 20.04 -1.21 -9.57
C SER A 153 21.16 -0.80 -10.53
N LEU A 154 20.95 0.23 -11.37
CA LEU A 154 21.94 0.67 -12.37
C LEU A 154 22.99 1.65 -11.79
N ILE A 155 22.71 2.29 -10.66
CA ILE A 155 23.58 3.30 -10.05
C ILE A 155 24.92 2.72 -9.56
N PRO A 156 24.97 1.56 -8.87
CA PRO A 156 26.24 1.00 -8.39
C PRO A 156 27.14 0.50 -9.54
N VAL A 157 26.54 -0.03 -10.61
CA VAL A 157 27.27 -0.53 -11.79
C VAL A 157 27.88 0.63 -12.57
N ALA A 158 27.15 1.73 -12.73
CA ALA A 158 27.68 2.94 -13.36
C ALA A 158 28.87 3.51 -12.59
N LEU A 159 28.79 3.60 -11.25
CA LEU A 159 29.89 4.10 -10.42
C LEU A 159 31.14 3.21 -10.54
N MET A 160 31.01 1.88 -10.59
CA MET A 160 32.15 0.98 -10.84
C MET A 160 32.80 1.19 -12.21
N LEU A 161 32.05 1.60 -13.23
CA LEU A 161 32.59 1.89 -14.57
C LEU A 161 33.28 3.26 -14.63
N PHE A 162 32.79 4.26 -13.89
CA PHE A 162 33.39 5.60 -13.86
C PHE A 162 34.63 5.70 -12.96
N PHE A 163 34.69 4.96 -11.84
CA PHE A 163 35.86 4.96 -10.93
C PHE A 163 36.92 3.89 -11.25
N ARG A 164 36.76 3.14 -12.37
CA ARG A 164 37.79 2.23 -12.91
C ARG A 164 38.84 2.93 -13.79
N LYS A 165 38.76 4.26 -13.94
CA LYS A 165 39.78 5.09 -14.59
C LYS A 165 40.76 5.63 -13.56
#